data_AF-A0A355V3G1-F1
#
_entry.id   AF-A0A355V3G1-F1
#
_cell.length_a   1.000
_cell.length_b   1.000
_cell.length_c   1.000
_cell.angle_alpha   90.00
_cell.angle_beta   90.00
_cell.angle_gamma   90.00
#
_symmetry.space_group_name_H-M   'P 1'
#
loop_
_entity.id
_entity.type
_entity.pdbx_description
1 polymer ?
#
loop_
_entity_poly.entity_id
_entity_poly.type
_entity_poly.pdbx_seq_one_letter_code
_entity_poly.pdbx_strand_id
1 'polypeptide(L)' 'MVGVAILKIFLLILGFVLLVKGADFFVDGASGIAKKLKVSTFIIGVTVVALGTSAPEAAVTIMD' A
#
# COMPACT_ATOMS: atom_id res chain seq x y z
N MET A 1 4.91 -32.46 0.52
CA MET A 1 3.98 -31.69 -0.34
C MET A 1 3.10 -30.73 0.46
N VAL A 2 2.41 -31.17 1.52
CA VAL A 2 1.51 -30.32 2.35
C VAL A 2 2.24 -29.19 3.10
N GLY A 3 3.43 -29.45 3.67
CA GLY A 3 4.18 -28.43 4.42
C GLY A 3 4.61 -27.22 3.59
N VAL A 4 4.90 -27.41 2.30
CA VAL A 4 5.29 -26.32 1.39
C VAL A 4 4.08 -25.46 1.01
N ALA A 5 2.89 -26.06 0.90
CA ALA A 5 1.66 -25.34 0.61
C ALA A 5 1.28 -24.40 1.76
N ILE A 6 1.39 -24.86 3.01
CA ILE A 6 1.12 -24.06 4.21
C ILE A 6 2.06 -22.83 4.26
N LEU A 7 3.35 -23.03 3.97
CA LEU A 7 4.32 -21.93 3.94
C LEU A 7 3.98 -20.89 2.87
N LYS A 8 3.53 -21.31 1.68
CA LYS A 8 3.11 -20.41 0.60
C LYS A 8 1.89 -19.58 0.97
N ILE A 9 0.86 -20.20 1.56
CA ILE A 9 -0.33 -19.48 2.04
C ILE A 9 0.07 -18.48 3.13
N PHE A 10 0.94 -18.87 4.05
CA PHE A 10 1.41 -17.99 5.11
C PHE A 10 2.16 -16.77 4.56
N LEU A 11 3.10 -16.98 3.63
CA LEU A 11 3.83 -15.91 2.96
C LEU A 11 2.91 -14.99 2.16
N LEU A 12 1.89 -15.54 1.49
CA LEU A 12 0.90 -14.76 0.75
C LEU A 12 0.15 -13.81 1.68
N ILE A 13 -0.41 -14.32 2.79
CA ILE A 13 -1.15 -13.51 3.75
C ILE A 13 -0.24 -12.47 4.40
N LEU A 14 0.96 -12.87 4.82
CA LEU A 14 1.91 -11.96 5.45
C LEU A 14 2.34 -10.84 4.50
N GLY A 15 2.66 -11.18 3.24
CA GLY A 15 3.02 -10.21 2.21
C GLY A 15 1.87 -9.25 1.93
N PHE A 16 0.64 -9.76 1.78
CA PHE A 16 -0.54 -8.94 1.53
C PHE A 16 -0.80 -7.95 2.67
N VAL A 17 -0.71 -8.40 3.93
CA VAL A 17 -0.87 -7.54 5.11
C VAL A 17 0.22 -6.46 5.15
N LEU A 18 1.49 -6.82 4.89
CA LEU A 18 2.59 -5.86 4.85
C LEU A 18 2.39 -4.82 3.75
N LEU A 19 1.90 -5.23 2.59
CA LEU A 19 1.73 -4.36 1.44
C LEU A 19 0.58 -3.36 1.68
N VAL A 20 -0.58 -3.84 2.14
CA VAL A 20 -1.73 -2.99 2.48
C VAL A 20 -1.38 -2.01 3.60
N LYS A 21 -0.78 -2.49 4.70
CA LYS A 21 -0.34 -1.59 5.78
C LYS A 21 0.71 -0.60 5.29
N GLY A 22 1.69 -1.03 4.50
CA GLY A 22 2.72 -0.15 3.96
C GLY A 22 2.13 0.97 3.13
N ALA A 23 1.13 0.65 2.29
CA ALA A 23 0.37 1.62 1.50
C ALA A 23 -0.39 2.62 2.39
N ASP A 24 -1.14 2.14 3.40
CA ASP A 24 -1.84 3.01 4.35
C ASP A 24 -0.90 3.97 5.10
N PHE A 25 0.21 3.43 5.62
CA PHE A 25 1.22 4.25 6.32
C PHE A 25 1.87 5.29 5.41
N PHE A 26 2.09 4.95 4.13
CA PHE A 26 2.60 5.89 3.14
C PHE A 26 1.60 7.03 2.88
N VAL A 27 0.32 6.69 2.69
CA VAL A 27 -0.76 7.66 2.46
C VAL A 27 -0.92 8.60 3.66
N ASP A 28 -0.95 8.06 4.88
CA ASP A 28 -1.09 8.85 6.10
C ASP A 28 0.12 9.77 6.32
N GLY A 29 1.33 9.27 6.12
CA GLY A 29 2.56 10.05 6.21
C GLY A 29 2.60 11.19 5.20
N ALA A 30 2.34 10.89 3.93
CA ALA A 30 2.32 11.87 2.85
C ALA A 30 1.18 12.90 3.03
N SER A 31 0.00 12.46 3.49
CA SER A 31 -1.12 13.34 3.83
C SER A 31 -0.80 14.28 5.00
N GLY A 32 -0.09 13.79 6.02
CA GLY A 32 0.38 14.58 7.16
C GLY A 32 1.38 15.66 6.74
N ILE A 33 2.32 15.33 5.85
CA ILE A 33 3.29 16.28 5.29
C ILE A 33 2.57 17.33 4.43
N ALA A 34 1.68 16.92 3.54
CA ALA A 34 0.96 17.82 2.66
C ALA A 34 0.04 18.80 3.43
N LYS A 35 -0.59 18.34 4.53
CA LYS A 35 -1.32 19.23 5.46
C LYS A 35 -0.42 20.29 6.09
N LYS A 36 0.81 19.93 6.50
CA LYS A 36 1.80 20.89 7.03
C LYS A 36 2.23 21.91 5.98
N LEU A 37 2.25 21.52 4.72
CA LEU A 37 2.55 22.39 3.57
C LEU A 37 1.35 23.24 3.09
N LYS A 38 0.22 23.24 3.82
CA LYS A 38 -1.03 23.94 3.45
C LYS A 38 -1.60 23.53 2.09
N VAL A 39 -1.33 22.30 1.65
CA VAL A 39 -1.94 21.74 0.43
C VAL A 39 -3.39 21.35 0.73
N SER A 40 -4.29 21.60 -0.22
CA SER A 40 -5.70 21.23 -0.10
C SER A 40 -5.86 19.71 0.10
N THR A 41 -6.69 19.33 1.08
CA THR A 41 -7.03 17.91 1.35
C THR A 41 -7.66 17.22 0.14
N PHE A 42 -8.33 17.99 -0.73
CA PHE A 42 -8.87 17.46 -1.97
C PHE A 42 -7.75 16.94 -2.88
N ILE A 43 -6.71 17.75 -3.13
CA ILE A 43 -5.54 17.38 -3.95
C ILE A 43 -4.83 16.16 -3.36
N ILE A 44 -4.71 16.10 -2.03
CA ILE A 44 -4.09 14.96 -1.34
C ILE A 44 -4.90 13.68 -1.59
N GLY A 45 -6.24 13.76 -1.52
CA GLY A 45 -7.14 12.64 -1.78
C GLY A 45 -7.06 12.11 -3.21
N VAL A 46 -7.12 13.01 -4.20
CA VAL A 46 -7.10 12.58 -5.61
C VAL A 46 -5.72 12.16 -6.11
N THR A 47 -4.65 12.55 -5.44
CA THR A 47 -3.28 12.23 -5.87
C THR A 47 -2.63 11.20 -4.95
N VAL A 48 -2.39 11.55 -3.69
CA VAL A 48 -1.59 10.75 -2.75
C VAL A 48 -2.34 9.50 -2.30
N VAL A 49 -3.62 9.65 -1.93
CA VAL A 49 -4.44 8.50 -1.51
C VAL A 49 -4.68 7.58 -2.69
N ALA A 50 -5.10 8.11 -3.84
CA ALA A 50 -5.34 7.32 -5.05
C ALA A 50 -4.10 6.53 -5.52
N LEU A 51 -2.91 7.13 -5.45
CA LEU A 51 -1.66 6.44 -5.75
C LEU A 51 -1.31 5.39 -4.70
N GLY A 52 -1.47 5.71 -3.42
CA GLY A 52 -1.14 4.78 -2.35
C GLY A 52 -2.01 3.53 -2.34
N THR A 53 -3.31 3.68 -2.60
CA THR A 53 -4.23 2.52 -2.68
C THR A 53 -4.00 1.65 -3.91
N SER A 54 -3.41 2.20 -4.99
CA SER A 54 -3.11 1.46 -6.23
C SER A 54 -1.68 0.90 -6.27
N ALA A 55 -0.84 1.28 -5.29
CA ALA A 55 0.54 0.82 -5.19
C ALA A 55 0.67 -0.71 -5.00
N PRO A 56 -0.20 -1.38 -4.22
CA PRO A 56 -0.26 -2.84 -4.18
C PRO A 56 -0.46 -3.48 -5.55
N GLU A 57 -1.46 -3.04 -6.30
CA GLU A 57 -1.80 -3.60 -7.60
C GLU A 57 -0.70 -3.32 -8.63
N ALA A 58 -0.12 -2.11 -8.59
CA ALA A 58 1.01 -1.76 -9.43
C ALA A 58 2.25 -2.64 -9.13
N ALA A 59 2.54 -2.90 -7.85
CA ALA A 59 3.66 -3.76 -7.47
C ALA A 59 3.50 -5.18 -8.00
N VAL A 60 2.30 -5.75 -7.93
CA VAL A 60 2.00 -7.07 -8.51
C VAL A 60 2.15 -7.03 -10.04
N THR A 61 1.56 -6.02 -10.70
CA THR A 61 1.58 -5.89 -12.17
C THR A 61 2.99 -5.75 -12.76
N ILE A 62 3.93 -5.15 -12.02
CA ILE A 62 5.32 -4.97 -12.46
C ILE A 62 6.18 -6.22 -12.15
N MET A 63 5.77 -7.02 -11.17
CA MET A 63 6.49 -8.22 -10.74
C MET A 63 6.09 -9.50 -11.51
N ASP A 64 4.88 -9.54 -12.07
CA ASP A 64 4.44 -10.54 -13.05
C ASP A 64 5.18 -10.37 -14.39
#